data_AF-X0Z850-F1
#
_entry.id   AF-X0Z850-F1
#
_cell.length_a   1.000
_cell.length_b   1.000
_cell.length_c   1.000
_cell.angle_alpha   90.00
_cell.angle_beta   90.00
_cell.angle_gamma   90.00
#
_symmetry.space_group_name_H-M   'P 1'
#
loop_
_entity.id
_entity.type
_entity.pdbx_description
1 polymer ?
#
loop_
_entity_poly.entity_id
_entity_poly.type
_entity_poly.pdbx_seq_one_letter_code
_entity_poly.pdbx_strand_id
1 'polypeptide(L)' 'ESGPTKGKTVDYIKEYKGYCEKMGWNPENGVPLKDTLIDLSLDFVIKDFY' A
#
# COMPACT_ATOMS: atom_id res chain seq x y z
N GLU A 1 -4.45 33.98 -4.78
CA GLU A 1 -3.50 33.40 -3.80
C GLU A 1 -2.12 33.14 -4.42
N SER A 2 -1.05 33.41 -3.65
CA SER A 2 0.37 33.24 -4.03
C SER A 2 1.17 32.74 -2.81
N GLY A 3 1.33 31.42 -2.70
CA GLY A 3 2.08 30.76 -1.62
C GLY A 3 3.12 29.77 -2.16
N PRO A 4 4.09 29.35 -1.33
CA PRO A 4 5.24 28.52 -1.73
C PRO A 4 4.89 27.10 -2.23
N THR A 5 3.63 26.68 -2.05
CA THR A 5 3.08 25.40 -2.50
C THR A 5 2.16 25.53 -3.70
N LYS A 6 1.98 26.75 -4.24
CA LYS A 6 1.12 26.97 -5.41
C LYS A 6 1.60 26.12 -6.58
N GLY A 7 0.69 25.31 -7.13
CA GLY A 7 0.96 24.42 -8.26
C GLY A 7 1.76 23.15 -7.92
N LYS A 8 2.12 22.93 -6.66
CA LYS A 8 2.74 21.66 -6.23
C LYS A 8 1.64 20.63 -5.96
N THR A 9 1.75 19.49 -6.62
CA THR A 9 0.92 18.31 -6.37
C THR A 9 1.82 17.12 -6.06
N VAL A 10 1.21 16.04 -5.58
CA VAL A 10 1.89 14.79 -5.27
C VAL A 10 1.37 13.72 -6.21
N ASP A 11 2.25 12.87 -6.71
CA ASP A 11 1.87 11.68 -7.47
C ASP A 11 1.46 10.58 -6.50
N TYR A 12 0.22 10.70 -6.00
CA TYR A 12 -0.33 9.78 -5.02
C TYR A 12 -0.34 8.34 -5.51
N ILE A 13 -0.60 8.09 -6.80
CA ILE A 13 -0.67 6.73 -7.35
C ILE A 13 0.71 6.07 -7.25
N LYS A 14 1.76 6.79 -7.65
CA LYS A 14 3.12 6.29 -7.53
C LYS A 14 3.52 6.04 -6.08
N GLU A 15 3.17 6.95 -5.18
CA GLU A 15 3.48 6.80 -3.75
C GLU A 15 2.73 5.63 -3.11
N TYR A 16 1.45 5.46 -3.44
CA TYR A 16 0.62 4.36 -2.97
C TYR A 16 1.19 2.99 -3.41
N LYS A 17 1.49 2.83 -4.70
CA LYS A 17 2.05 1.57 -5.22
C LYS A 17 3.38 1.24 -4.57
N GLY A 18 4.27 2.23 -4.44
CA GLY A 18 5.56 2.05 -3.77
C GLY A 18 5.42 1.75 -2.27
N TYR A 19 4.39 2.25 -1.60
CA TYR A 19 4.09 1.89 -0.21
C TYR A 19 3.60 0.44 -0.12
N CYS A 20 2.68 0.02 -0.97
CA CYS A 20 2.18 -1.36 -1.01
C CYS A 20 3.34 -2.35 -1.21
N GLU A 21 4.21 -2.12 -2.18
CA GLU A 21 5.38 -2.98 -2.43
C GLU A 21 6.29 -3.11 -1.21
N LYS A 22 6.59 -2.00 -0.52
CA LYS A 22 7.42 -2.00 0.69
C LYS A 22 6.81 -2.77 1.85
N MET A 23 5.47 -2.76 1.96
CA MET A 23 4.74 -3.46 3.01
C MET A 23 4.45 -4.92 2.67
N GLY A 24 4.85 -5.40 1.48
CA GLY A 24 4.50 -6.74 1.01
C GLY A 24 3.01 -6.87 0.71
N TRP A 25 2.40 -5.83 0.12
CA TRP A 25 1.00 -5.78 -0.30
C TRP A 25 0.92 -5.65 -1.82
N ASN A 26 -0.20 -6.08 -2.40
CA ASN A 26 -0.45 -5.97 -3.82
C ASN A 26 -0.73 -4.49 -4.20
N PRO A 27 0.06 -3.88 -5.11
CA PRO A 27 -0.08 -2.45 -5.45
C PRO A 27 -1.31 -2.10 -6.29
N GLU A 28 -2.04 -3.09 -6.82
CA GLU A 28 -3.25 -2.85 -7.62
C GLU A 28 -4.53 -2.82 -6.77
N ASN A 29 -4.55 -3.52 -5.62
CA ASN A 29 -5.74 -3.62 -4.78
C ASN A 29 -5.50 -3.35 -3.28
N GLY A 30 -4.24 -3.17 -2.86
CA GLY A 30 -3.86 -2.88 -1.49
C GLY A 30 -3.97 -4.06 -0.52
N VAL A 31 -4.23 -5.27 -0.99
CA VAL A 31 -4.37 -6.46 -0.15
C VAL A 31 -2.98 -6.99 0.24
N PRO A 32 -2.72 -7.30 1.51
CA PRO A 32 -1.47 -7.93 1.92
C PRO A 32 -1.23 -9.24 1.19
N LEU A 33 0.01 -9.49 0.75
CA LEU A 33 0.36 -10.78 0.17
C LEU A 33 0.21 -11.89 1.23
N LYS A 34 -0.19 -13.08 0.78
CA LYS A 34 -0.35 -14.24 1.66
C LYS A 34 0.92 -14.52 2.46
N ASP A 35 2.09 -14.45 1.82
CA ASP A 35 3.38 -14.69 2.46
C ASP A 35 3.65 -13.66 3.58
N THR A 36 3.35 -12.39 3.34
CA THR A 36 3.43 -11.32 4.36
C THR A 36 2.54 -11.61 5.57
N LEU A 37 1.33 -12.15 5.35
CA LEU A 37 0.43 -12.52 6.45
C LEU A 37 0.98 -13.69 7.27
N ILE A 38 1.58 -14.69 6.62
CA ILE A 38 2.21 -15.84 7.28
C ILE A 38 3.43 -15.38 8.10
N ASP A 39 4.29 -14.55 7.52
CA ASP A 39 5.49 -14.03 8.20
C ASP A 39 5.15 -13.22 9.46
N LEU A 40 4.01 -12.53 9.45
CA LEU A 40 3.48 -11.79 10.59
C LEU A 40 2.65 -12.64 11.57
N SER A 41 2.54 -13.96 11.35
CA SER A 41 1.70 -14.88 12.14
C SER A 41 0.22 -14.47 12.17
N LEU A 42 -0.27 -13.93 11.05
CA LEU A 42 -1.65 -13.49 10.83
C LEU A 42 -2.45 -14.50 9.99
N ASP A 43 -2.11 -15.78 10.07
CA ASP A 43 -2.73 -16.85 9.28
C ASP A 43 -4.26 -16.90 9.40
N PHE A 44 -4.78 -16.49 10.56
CA PHE A 44 -6.21 -16.50 10.86
C PHE A 44 -7.05 -15.55 9.98
N VAL A 45 -6.44 -14.49 9.40
CA VAL A 45 -7.13 -13.57 8.49
C VAL A 45 -7.00 -13.97 7.02
N ILE A 46 -6.15 -14.95 6.67
CA ILE A 46 -5.91 -15.32 5.26
C ILE A 46 -7.22 -15.67 4.57
N LYS A 47 -8.10 -16.42 5.25
CA LYS A 47 -9.43 -16.84 4.75
C LYS A 47 -10.37 -15.69 4.38
N ASP A 48 -10.13 -14.49 4.90
CA ASP A 48 -10.96 -13.31 4.63
C ASP A 48 -10.53 -12.62 3.32
N PHE A 49 -9.32 -12.93 2.84
CA PHE A 49 -8.73 -12.37 1.62
C PHE A 49 -8.55 -13.41 0.48
N TYR A 50 -8.40 -14.69 0.82
CA TYR A 50 -8.07 -15.81 -0.08
C TYR A 50 -8.87 -17.07 0.25
#